data_AF-C8PNM3-F1
#
_entry.id   AF-C8PNM3-F1
#
_cell.length_a   1.000
_cell.length_b   1.000
_cell.length_c   1.000
_cell.angle_alpha   90.00
_cell.angle_beta   90.00
_cell.angle_gamma   90.00
#
_symmetry.space_group_name_H-M   'P 1'
#
loop_
_entity.id
_entity.type
_entity.pdbx_description
1 polymer ?
#
loop_
_entity_poly.entity_id
_entity_poly.type
_entity_poly.pdbx_seq_one_letter_code
_entity_poly.pdbx_strand_id
1 'polypeptide(L)'
;MIQKKLSPKRRETARAAILEGALYWHIASMPPDLIDKINILQATLAAMKEAFDRLFARYRRDSIGKTADIEKSLTVIVDGNQLPDIHGDFNLTAEPKADGRYPCVMAASILAKTERDRCMMEYHKQYPLYRYDLHKGYGTKLHRSLIEVYGASPIQRHSFTFKKV
;
A
#
# COMPACT_ATOMS: atom_id res chain seq x y z
N MET A 1 -4.66 11.97 -5.00
CA MET A 1 -3.42 11.24 -4.70
C MET A 1 -2.30 11.67 -5.63
N ILE A 2 -1.18 12.15 -5.07
CA ILE A 2 -0.02 12.64 -5.83
C ILE A 2 0.61 11.54 -6.67
N GLN A 3 0.63 10.29 -6.21
CA GLN A 3 1.14 9.17 -7.01
C GLN A 3 0.40 8.99 -8.35
N LYS A 4 -0.86 9.42 -8.46
CA LYS A 4 -1.62 9.35 -9.73
C LYS A 4 -1.28 10.47 -10.70
N LYS A 5 -0.63 11.54 -10.23
CA LYS A 5 -0.22 12.71 -11.05
C LYS A 5 1.14 12.50 -11.72
N LEU A 6 1.96 11.57 -11.22
CA LEU A 6 3.26 11.24 -11.79
C LEU A 6 3.14 10.14 -12.85
N SER A 7 3.89 10.28 -13.95
CA SER A 7 4.04 9.21 -14.94
C SER A 7 4.74 7.99 -14.32
N PRO A 8 4.55 6.76 -14.85
CA PRO A 8 5.22 5.57 -14.34
C PRO A 8 6.74 5.73 -14.20
N LYS A 9 7.41 6.29 -15.22
CA LYS A 9 8.85 6.57 -15.20
C LYS A 9 9.25 7.51 -14.05
N ARG A 10 8.51 8.62 -13.87
CA ARG A 10 8.78 9.58 -12.78
C ARG A 10 8.55 8.97 -11.40
N ARG A 11 7.59 8.06 -11.24
CA ARG A 11 7.37 7.35 -9.97
C ARG A 11 8.52 6.41 -9.64
N GLU A 12 9.07 5.71 -10.61
CA GLU A 12 10.23 4.83 -10.38
C GLU A 12 11.47 5.65 -10.02
N THR A 13 11.71 6.79 -10.67
CA THR A 13 12.77 7.74 -10.26
C THR A 13 12.56 8.23 -8.82
N ALA A 14 11.33 8.63 -8.47
CA ALA A 14 11.01 9.07 -7.11
C ALA A 14 11.16 7.92 -6.09
N ARG A 15 10.76 6.69 -6.44
CA ARG A 15 10.96 5.50 -5.60
C ARG A 15 12.44 5.32 -5.28
N ALA A 16 13.32 5.38 -6.28
CA ALA A 16 14.76 5.23 -6.07
C ALA A 16 15.28 6.27 -5.06
N ALA A 17 14.96 7.54 -5.27
CA ALA A 17 15.37 8.62 -4.35
C ALA A 17 14.80 8.44 -2.93
N ILE A 18 13.56 7.97 -2.78
CA ILE A 18 12.97 7.68 -1.47
C ILE A 18 13.70 6.53 -0.78
N LEU A 19 13.99 5.43 -1.48
CA LEU A 19 14.65 4.28 -0.90
C LEU A 19 16.09 4.59 -0.46
N GLU A 20 16.77 5.49 -1.18
CA GLU A 20 18.11 5.96 -0.85
C GLU A 20 18.11 6.96 0.32
N GLY A 21 17.13 7.87 0.37
CA GLY A 21 17.10 8.96 1.36
C GLY A 21 16.30 8.68 2.64
N ALA A 22 15.38 7.71 2.63
CA ALA A 22 14.54 7.44 3.79
C ALA A 22 15.32 6.68 4.87
N LEU A 23 15.32 7.21 6.11
CA LEU A 23 15.95 6.56 7.27
C LEU A 23 15.40 5.14 7.51
N TYR A 24 14.08 5.01 7.44
CA TYR A 24 13.39 3.74 7.59
C TYR A 24 12.18 3.70 6.65
N TRP A 25 11.91 2.52 6.11
CA TRP A 25 10.73 2.26 5.31
C TRP A 25 10.35 0.78 5.41
N HIS A 26 9.07 0.50 5.19
CA HIS A 26 8.56 -0.86 5.00
C HIS A 26 7.35 -0.81 4.07
N ILE A 27 7.17 -1.87 3.28
CA ILE A 27 6.00 -2.05 2.42
C ILE A 27 5.34 -3.37 2.81
N ALA A 28 4.06 -3.32 3.13
CA ALA A 28 3.26 -4.49 3.45
C ALA A 28 2.09 -4.62 2.46
N SER A 29 1.62 -5.86 2.30
CA SER A 29 0.47 -6.18 1.45
C SER A 29 -0.36 -7.28 2.08
N MET A 30 -1.66 -7.27 1.83
CA MET A 30 -2.58 -8.32 2.29
C MET A 30 -3.05 -9.17 1.12
N PRO A 31 -3.09 -10.50 1.27
CA PRO A 31 -3.46 -11.40 0.19
C PRO A 31 -4.98 -11.34 -0.11
N PRO A 32 -5.42 -11.73 -1.32
CA PRO A 32 -6.82 -11.62 -1.74
C PRO A 32 -7.81 -12.36 -0.84
N ASP A 33 -7.46 -13.55 -0.37
CA ASP A 33 -8.25 -14.39 0.54
C ASP A 33 -8.48 -13.70 1.89
N LEU A 34 -7.46 -13.05 2.45
CA LEU A 34 -7.63 -12.26 3.66
C LEU A 34 -8.53 -11.06 3.40
N ILE A 35 -8.35 -10.35 2.28
CA ILE A 35 -9.21 -9.22 1.89
C ILE A 35 -10.67 -9.65 1.79
N ASP A 36 -10.94 -10.81 1.19
CA ASP A 36 -12.29 -11.36 1.09
C ASP A 36 -12.86 -11.73 2.47
N LYS A 37 -12.03 -12.23 3.39
CA LYS A 37 -12.42 -12.60 4.75
C LYS A 37 -12.76 -11.41 5.64
N ILE A 38 -11.95 -10.34 5.61
CA ILE A 38 -12.04 -9.23 6.57
C ILE A 38 -12.53 -7.92 5.96
N ASN A 39 -12.82 -7.88 4.66
CA ASN A 39 -13.11 -6.69 3.85
C ASN A 39 -11.90 -5.79 3.55
N ILE A 40 -12.04 -4.95 2.52
CA ILE A 40 -10.96 -4.10 2.01
C ILE A 40 -10.50 -3.01 2.99
N LEU A 41 -11.41 -2.50 3.83
CA LEU A 41 -11.06 -1.46 4.79
C LEU A 41 -10.17 -2.05 5.89
N GLN A 42 -10.58 -3.17 6.50
CA GLN A 42 -9.79 -3.82 7.54
C GLN A 42 -8.47 -4.37 6.99
N ALA A 43 -8.46 -4.92 5.77
CA ALA A 43 -7.22 -5.36 5.14
C ALA A 43 -6.27 -4.18 4.83
N THR A 44 -6.81 -3.00 4.53
CA THR A 44 -5.99 -1.79 4.35
C THR A 44 -5.36 -1.37 5.69
N LEU A 45 -6.14 -1.34 6.77
CA LEU A 45 -5.65 -1.02 8.11
C LEU A 45 -4.62 -2.06 8.61
N ALA A 46 -4.85 -3.35 8.34
CA ALA A 46 -3.90 -4.42 8.66
C ALA A 46 -2.56 -4.25 7.90
N ALA A 47 -2.60 -3.90 6.61
CA ALA A 47 -1.39 -3.61 5.84
C ALA A 47 -0.64 -2.39 6.41
N MET A 48 -1.35 -1.33 6.80
CA MET A 48 -0.75 -0.15 7.41
C MET A 48 -0.10 -0.49 8.76
N LYS A 49 -0.77 -1.28 9.61
CA LYS A 49 -0.23 -1.75 10.89
C LYS A 49 1.05 -2.58 10.70
N GLU A 50 1.03 -3.57 9.81
CA GLU A 50 2.21 -4.39 9.51
C GLU A 50 3.37 -3.53 9.01
N ALA A 51 3.09 -2.55 8.13
CA ALA A 51 4.11 -1.63 7.64
C ALA A 51 4.72 -0.79 8.76
N PHE A 52 3.88 -0.27 9.66
CA PHE A 52 4.34 0.49 10.82
C PHE A 52 5.17 -0.37 11.77
N ASP A 53 4.66 -1.52 12.20
CA ASP A 53 5.30 -2.39 13.19
C ASP A 53 6.70 -2.83 12.73
N ARG A 54 6.84 -3.19 11.45
CA ARG A 54 8.11 -3.61 10.85
C ARG A 54 9.12 -2.48 10.75
N LEU A 55 8.66 -1.29 10.37
CA LEU A 55 9.48 -0.08 10.30
C LEU A 55 9.95 0.30 11.71
N PHE A 56 9.02 0.35 12.66
CA PHE A 56 9.28 0.81 14.01
C PHE A 56 10.15 -0.17 14.81
N ALA A 57 10.03 -1.48 14.56
CA ALA A 57 10.95 -2.47 15.13
C ALA A 57 12.42 -2.22 14.74
N ARG A 58 12.67 -1.76 13.50
CA ARG A 58 14.03 -1.37 13.05
C ARG A 58 14.48 -0.09 13.75
N TYR A 59 13.63 0.93 13.74
CA TYR A 59 13.90 2.19 14.42
C TYR A 59 14.23 2.00 15.91
N ARG A 60 13.43 1.21 16.64
CA ARG A 60 13.67 0.90 18.06
C ARG A 60 15.02 0.21 18.27
N ARG A 61 15.38 -0.75 17.41
CA ARG A 61 16.66 -1.47 17.49
C ARG A 61 17.85 -0.51 17.36
N ASP A 62 17.77 0.42 16.42
CA ASP A 62 18.83 1.38 16.14
C ASP A 62 18.86 2.54 17.17
N SER A 63 17.81 2.65 17.98
CA SER A 63 17.65 3.68 19.02
C SER A 63 17.86 3.16 20.45
N ILE A 64 18.29 1.90 20.62
CA ILE A 64 18.58 1.30 21.94
C ILE A 64 19.60 2.18 22.69
N GLY A 65 19.24 2.60 23.90
CA GLY A 65 20.10 3.43 24.77
C GLY A 65 19.85 4.95 24.69
N LYS A 66 19.00 5.42 23.77
CA LYS A 66 18.49 6.81 23.78
C LYS A 66 17.28 6.88 24.73
N THR A 67 17.23 7.97 25.49
CA THR A 67 16.35 8.25 26.65
C THR A 67 14.88 7.84 26.50
N ALA A 68 14.24 7.61 27.66
CA ALA A 68 12.79 7.38 27.78
C ALA A 68 11.96 8.50 27.10
N ASP A 69 10.79 8.11 26.57
CA ASP A 69 9.78 8.94 25.86
C ASP A 69 10.03 9.28 24.38
N ILE A 70 10.78 8.45 23.64
CA ILE A 70 10.95 8.62 22.18
C ILE A 70 9.63 8.52 21.40
N GLU A 71 8.67 7.72 21.87
CA GLU A 71 7.39 7.50 21.18
C GLU A 71 6.54 8.76 21.10
N LYS A 72 6.45 9.50 22.22
CA LYS A 72 5.67 10.75 22.32
C LYS A 72 6.18 11.82 21.38
N SER A 73 7.46 11.77 21.01
CA SER A 73 8.07 12.71 20.07
C SER A 73 7.76 12.40 18.60
N LEU A 74 7.23 11.21 18.31
CA LEU A 74 6.94 10.77 16.96
C LEU A 74 5.48 11.00 16.61
N THR A 75 5.26 11.44 15.37
CA THR A 75 3.93 11.61 14.79
C THR A 75 3.74 10.63 13.65
N VAL A 76 2.67 9.83 13.71
CA VAL A 76 2.26 8.91 12.65
C VAL A 76 1.10 9.52 11.89
N ILE A 77 1.29 9.71 10.58
CA ILE A 77 0.30 10.35 9.71
C ILE A 77 -0.19 9.35 8.67
N VAL A 78 -1.50 9.18 8.56
CA VAL A 78 -2.18 8.25 7.65
C VAL A 78 -3.06 9.03 6.66
N ASP A 79 -2.95 8.72 5.37
CA ASP A 79 -3.88 9.23 4.34
C ASP A 79 -5.20 8.46 4.41
N GLY A 80 -6.21 9.08 5.00
CA GLY A 80 -7.51 8.46 5.22
C GLY A 80 -8.29 9.10 6.35
N ASN A 81 -9.39 8.46 6.74
CA ASN A 81 -10.25 8.89 7.84
C ASN A 81 -10.26 7.88 9.01
N GLN A 82 -9.42 6.85 8.95
CA GLN A 82 -9.32 5.81 9.97
C GLN A 82 -7.85 5.52 10.25
N LEU A 83 -7.53 5.34 11.52
CA LEU A 83 -6.20 4.94 11.98
C LEU A 83 -6.10 3.41 12.01
N PRO A 84 -4.96 2.82 11.60
CA PRO A 84 -4.66 1.44 11.92
C PRO A 84 -4.50 1.27 13.44
N ASP A 85 -4.69 0.04 13.91
CA ASP A 85 -4.52 -0.33 15.32
C ASP A 85 -3.02 -0.33 15.70
N ILE A 86 -2.46 0.87 15.90
CA ILE A 86 -1.07 1.08 16.31
C ILE A 86 -1.03 1.22 17.83
N HIS A 87 -0.21 0.39 18.48
CA HIS A 87 0.01 0.43 19.92
C HIS A 87 1.29 1.19 20.26
N GLY A 88 1.23 2.04 21.29
CA GLY A 88 2.35 2.85 21.78
C GLY A 88 1.89 4.28 22.03
N ASP A 89 2.77 5.10 22.60
CA ASP A 89 2.43 6.48 22.96
C ASP A 89 2.86 7.45 21.86
N PHE A 90 2.16 7.42 20.73
CA PHE A 90 2.46 8.25 19.55
C PHE A 90 1.40 9.32 19.32
N ASN A 91 1.80 10.41 18.67
CA ASN A 91 0.81 11.33 18.09
C ASN A 91 0.26 10.72 16.80
N LEU A 92 -0.98 10.25 16.81
CA LEU A 92 -1.62 9.64 15.65
C LEU A 92 -2.52 10.64 14.92
N THR A 93 -2.41 10.71 13.59
CA THR A 93 -3.24 11.59 12.76
C THR A 93 -3.71 10.85 11.51
N ALA A 94 -5.03 10.78 11.30
CA ALA A 94 -5.62 10.37 10.04
C ALA A 94 -6.22 11.59 9.35
N GLU A 95 -5.70 11.93 8.16
CA GLU A 95 -6.17 13.07 7.38
C GLU A 95 -6.41 12.67 5.92
N PRO A 96 -7.61 12.93 5.37
CA PRO A 96 -7.86 12.70 3.95
C PRO A 96 -6.97 13.59 3.06
N LYS A 97 -6.35 13.00 2.04
CA LYS A 97 -5.41 13.67 1.12
C LYS A 97 -4.11 14.12 1.81
N ALA A 98 -3.72 13.45 2.90
CA ALA A 98 -2.44 13.71 3.57
C ALA A 98 -1.25 13.54 2.63
N ASP A 99 -1.36 12.67 1.61
CA ASP A 99 -0.34 12.49 0.57
C ASP A 99 -0.05 13.77 -0.24
N GLY A 100 -0.99 14.72 -0.24
CA GLY A 100 -0.88 16.03 -0.87
C GLY A 100 -0.21 17.09 -0.01
N ARG A 101 -0.09 16.86 1.31
CA ARG A 101 0.31 17.85 2.31
C ARG A 101 1.61 17.47 3.01
N TYR A 102 1.81 16.18 3.29
CA TYR A 102 2.92 15.68 4.08
C TYR A 102 3.89 14.88 3.19
N PRO A 103 5.16 15.32 3.06
CA PRO A 103 6.15 14.63 2.23
C PRO A 103 6.37 13.15 2.59
N CYS A 104 6.31 12.79 3.87
CA CYS A 104 6.45 11.39 4.31
C CYS A 104 5.28 10.51 3.81
N VAL A 105 4.05 11.02 3.84
CA VAL A 105 2.86 10.32 3.33
C VAL A 105 2.90 10.24 1.80
N MET A 106 3.36 11.30 1.14
CA MET A 106 3.62 11.29 -0.30
C MET A 106 4.61 10.18 -0.68
N ALA A 107 5.74 10.09 0.04
CA ALA A 107 6.76 9.07 -0.17
C ALA A 107 6.19 7.66 0.03
N ALA A 108 5.47 7.41 1.13
CA ALA A 108 4.79 6.14 1.39
C ALA A 108 3.82 5.76 0.26
N SER A 109 3.03 6.72 -0.25
CA SER A 109 2.10 6.48 -1.37
C SER A 109 2.81 6.07 -2.68
N ILE A 110 4.00 6.64 -2.94
CA ILE A 110 4.82 6.31 -4.10
C ILE A 110 5.40 4.90 -3.95
N LEU A 111 5.95 4.56 -2.78
CA LEU A 111 6.46 3.22 -2.49
C LEU A 111 5.36 2.16 -2.66
N ALA A 112 4.19 2.37 -2.05
CA ALA A 112 3.06 1.45 -2.15
C ALA A 112 2.58 1.27 -3.59
N LYS A 113 2.48 2.36 -4.37
CA LYS A 113 2.02 2.28 -5.77
C LYS A 113 3.00 1.53 -6.65
N THR A 114 4.28 1.89 -6.57
CA THR A 114 5.32 1.28 -7.41
C THR A 114 5.48 -0.20 -7.08
N GLU A 115 5.38 -0.57 -5.80
CA GLU A 115 5.36 -1.98 -5.40
C GLU A 115 4.15 -2.71 -6.00
N ARG A 116 2.96 -2.15 -5.84
CA ARG A 116 1.74 -2.77 -6.35
C ARG A 116 1.74 -2.91 -7.87
N ASP A 117 2.37 -2.00 -8.61
CA ASP A 117 2.54 -2.10 -10.06
C ASP A 117 3.52 -3.21 -10.44
N ARG A 118 4.64 -3.35 -9.71
CA ARG A 118 5.61 -4.43 -9.89
C ARG A 118 4.98 -5.81 -9.61
N CYS A 119 4.23 -5.96 -8.52
CA CYS A 119 3.53 -7.20 -8.22
C CYS A 119 2.57 -7.62 -9.35
N MET A 120 1.87 -6.66 -9.98
CA MET A 120 0.98 -6.99 -11.11
C MET A 120 1.73 -7.40 -12.37
N MET A 121 2.92 -6.85 -12.60
CA MET A 121 3.77 -7.33 -13.69
C MET A 121 4.22 -8.76 -13.42
N GLU A 122 4.52 -9.10 -12.17
CA GLU A 122 4.89 -10.47 -11.80
C GLU A 122 3.71 -11.44 -11.96
N TYR A 123 2.52 -11.07 -11.50
CA TYR A 123 1.33 -11.87 -11.77
C TYR A 123 0.99 -11.97 -13.25
N HIS A 124 1.32 -10.97 -14.07
CA HIS A 124 1.17 -11.11 -15.52
C HIS A 124 2.08 -12.19 -16.09
N LYS A 125 3.32 -12.34 -15.58
CA LYS A 125 4.20 -13.43 -16.01
C LYS A 125 3.64 -14.79 -15.63
N GLN A 126 3.06 -14.90 -14.42
CA GLN A 126 2.46 -16.15 -13.93
C GLN A 126 1.12 -16.47 -14.61
N TYR A 127 0.31 -15.45 -14.88
CA TYR A 127 -1.05 -15.55 -15.42
C TYR A 127 -1.21 -14.65 -16.66
N PRO A 128 -0.50 -14.95 -17.77
CA PRO A 128 -0.42 -14.07 -18.94
C PRO A 128 -1.77 -13.82 -19.60
N LEU A 129 -2.67 -14.81 -19.58
CA LEU A 129 -4.03 -14.71 -20.13
C LEU A 129 -4.84 -13.57 -19.51
N TYR A 130 -4.57 -13.22 -18.25
CA TYR A 130 -5.33 -12.21 -17.52
C TYR A 130 -4.83 -10.78 -17.75
N ARG A 131 -3.70 -10.55 -18.44
CA ARG A 131 -3.21 -9.21 -18.84
C ARG A 131 -3.12 -8.16 -17.72
N TYR A 132 -2.65 -8.57 -16.54
CA TYR A 132 -2.40 -7.66 -15.41
C TYR A 132 -1.39 -6.54 -15.73
N ASP A 133 -0.58 -6.69 -16.78
CA ASP A 133 0.28 -5.67 -17.33
C ASP A 133 -0.49 -4.41 -17.78
N LEU A 134 -1.75 -4.55 -18.20
CA LEU A 134 -2.55 -3.44 -18.72
C LEU A 134 -3.44 -2.80 -17.66
N HIS A 135 -4.17 -3.60 -16.88
CA HIS A 135 -5.20 -3.09 -15.98
C HIS A 135 -4.85 -3.20 -14.50
N LYS A 136 -3.72 -3.81 -14.11
CA LYS A 136 -3.24 -3.89 -12.72
C LYS A 136 -4.25 -4.50 -11.73
N GLY A 137 -5.20 -5.30 -12.22
CA GLY A 137 -6.30 -5.86 -11.43
C GLY A 137 -7.49 -4.93 -11.19
N TYR A 138 -7.49 -3.70 -11.74
CA TYR A 138 -8.68 -2.85 -11.72
C TYR A 138 -9.79 -3.44 -12.61
N GLY A 139 -11.06 -3.22 -12.25
CA GLY A 139 -12.24 -3.72 -12.97
C GLY A 139 -12.52 -3.00 -14.29
N THR A 140 -11.53 -2.94 -15.18
CA THR A 140 -11.66 -2.37 -16.52
C THR A 140 -12.55 -3.25 -17.41
N LYS A 141 -12.96 -2.74 -18.58
CA LYS A 141 -13.67 -3.56 -19.59
C LYS A 141 -12.86 -4.81 -19.96
N LEU A 142 -11.55 -4.66 -20.18
CA LEU A 142 -10.64 -5.77 -20.47
C LEU A 142 -10.61 -6.81 -19.35
N HIS A 143 -10.47 -6.39 -18.09
CA HIS A 143 -10.42 -7.36 -16.98
C HIS A 143 -11.71 -8.17 -16.88
N ARG A 144 -12.86 -7.51 -17.06
CA ARG A 144 -14.17 -8.17 -17.05
C ARG A 144 -14.30 -9.20 -18.16
N SER A 145 -13.95 -8.83 -19.41
CA SER A 145 -14.03 -9.77 -20.53
C SER A 145 -13.10 -10.97 -20.36
N LEU A 146 -11.91 -10.78 -19.77
CA LEU A 146 -10.98 -11.89 -19.52
C LEU A 146 -11.48 -12.84 -18.43
N ILE A 147 -12.15 -12.33 -17.39
CA ILE A 147 -12.82 -13.17 -16.39
C ILE A 147 -14.01 -13.92 -16.99
N GLU A 148 -14.77 -13.30 -17.89
CA GLU A 148 -15.89 -13.98 -18.59
C GLU A 148 -15.39 -15.15 -19.46
N VAL A 149 -14.22 -15.01 -20.09
CA VAL A 149 -13.64 -16.04 -20.97
C VAL A 149 -12.90 -17.12 -20.19
N TYR A 150 -12.10 -16.76 -19.19
CA TYR A 150 -11.18 -17.69 -18.51
C TYR A 150 -11.60 -18.05 -17.07
N GLY A 151 -12.68 -17.46 -16.57
CA GLY A 151 -13.07 -17.56 -15.15
C GLY A 151 -12.21 -16.70 -14.24
N ALA A 152 -12.48 -16.75 -12.94
CA ALA A 152 -11.72 -16.00 -11.93
C ALA A 152 -10.26 -16.47 -11.86
N SER A 153 -9.32 -15.53 -11.86
CA SER A 153 -7.90 -15.82 -11.67
C SER A 153 -7.60 -16.27 -10.24
N PRO A 154 -6.45 -16.93 -9.99
CA PRO A 154 -6.01 -17.29 -8.63
C PRO A 154 -5.81 -16.11 -7.67
N ILE A 155 -5.67 -14.87 -8.18
CA ILE A 155 -5.50 -13.67 -7.35
C ILE A 155 -6.76 -12.80 -7.29
N GLN A 156 -7.89 -13.30 -7.79
CA GLN A 156 -9.16 -12.59 -7.81
C GLN A 156 -9.66 -12.40 -6.38
N ARG A 157 -10.22 -11.22 -6.11
CA ARG A 157 -10.97 -10.97 -4.87
C ARG A 157 -12.43 -11.30 -5.15
N HIS A 158 -12.93 -12.36 -4.54
CA HIS A 158 -14.27 -12.89 -4.79
C HIS A 158 -15.36 -12.08 -4.08
N SER A 159 -15.02 -11.34 -3.02
CA SER A 159 -15.95 -10.44 -2.34
C SER A 159 -16.28 -9.17 -3.16
N PHE A 160 -15.48 -8.87 -4.18
CA PHE A 160 -15.66 -7.69 -5.02
C PHE A 160 -16.62 -7.99 -6.17
N THR A 161 -17.70 -7.22 -6.24
CA THR A 161 -18.65 -7.28 -7.34
C THR A 161 -18.40 -6.14 -8.33
N PHE A 162 -18.53 -6.42 -9.63
CA PHE A 162 -18.57 -5.34 -10.62
C PHE A 162 -19.88 -4.58 -10.45
N LYS A 163 -19.84 -3.25 -10.38
CA LYS A 163 -21.06 -2.45 -10.48
C LYS A 163 -21.75 -2.81 -11.79
N LYS A 164 -23.00 -3.30 -11.71
CA LYS A 164 -23.88 -3.41 -12.87
C LYS A 164 -24.03 -2.00 -13.43
N VAL A 165 -23.62 -1.82 -14.69
CA VAL A 165 -23.82 -0.59 -15.45
C VAL A 165 -25.20 -0.67 -16.08
#